data_AF-A0A5D6URV8-F1
#
_entry.id   AF-A0A5D6URV8-F1
#
_cell.length_a   1.000
_cell.length_b   1.000
_cell.length_c   1.000
_cell.angle_alpha   90.00
_cell.angle_beta   90.00
_cell.angle_gamma   90.00
#
_symmetry.space_group_name_H-M   'P 1'
#
loop_
_entity.id
_entity.type
_entity.pdbx_description
1 polymer ?
#
loop_
_entity_poly.entity_id
_entity_poly.type
_entity_poly.pdbx_seq_one_letter_code
_entity_poly.pdbx_strand_id
1 'polypeptide(L)'
;MKEFSLFDKLYVFTQKILQSQNIKEDKIEYYAHNPDTKHSTEIVDSCDRKLDFVYKISLPIVSSDNKTAIININEDCNCGLGGYWGTFVFRKENGKWKLVQTYNYIIS
;
A
#
# COMPACT_ATOMS: atom_id res chain seq x y z
N MET A 1 10.38 9.48 -8.28
CA MET A 1 10.25 9.44 -9.76
C MET A 1 11.56 9.22 -10.53
N LYS A 2 12.76 9.33 -9.93
CA LYS A 2 14.03 8.99 -10.60
C LYS A 2 14.22 7.48 -10.84
N GLU A 3 13.42 6.63 -10.19
CA GLU A 3 13.53 5.16 -10.23
C GLU A 3 12.68 4.49 -11.31
N PHE A 4 11.89 5.26 -12.06
CA PHE A 4 10.96 4.74 -13.07
C PHE A 4 11.42 5.21 -14.45
N SER A 5 11.71 4.26 -15.34
CA SER A 5 12.03 4.52 -16.74
C SER A 5 10.82 5.13 -17.47
N LEU A 6 11.05 5.62 -18.70
CA LEU A 6 9.95 6.14 -19.52
C LEU A 6 8.88 5.08 -19.81
N PHE A 7 9.28 3.82 -19.99
CA PHE A 7 8.39 2.68 -20.15
C PHE A 7 7.60 2.40 -18.88
N ASP A 8 8.22 2.54 -17.72
CA ASP A 8 7.49 2.38 -16.46
C ASP A 8 6.43 3.45 -16.31
N LYS A 9 6.68 4.71 -16.69
CA LYS A 9 5.65 5.77 -16.65
C LYS A 9 4.43 5.43 -17.51
N LEU A 10 4.65 4.88 -18.71
CA LEU A 10 3.57 4.44 -19.59
C LEU A 10 2.79 3.27 -18.97
N TYR A 11 3.51 2.30 -18.41
CA TYR A 11 2.95 1.12 -17.76
C TYR A 11 2.17 1.47 -16.46
N VAL A 12 2.62 2.48 -15.73
CA VAL A 12 1.90 3.03 -14.56
C VAL A 12 0.62 3.72 -15.01
N PHE A 13 0.66 4.47 -16.12
CA PHE A 13 -0.52 5.13 -16.67
C PHE A 13 -1.59 4.13 -17.09
N THR A 14 -1.20 3.02 -17.75
CA THR A 14 -2.14 1.95 -18.13
C THR A 14 -2.69 1.20 -16.91
N GLN A 15 -1.87 0.95 -15.88
CA GLN A 15 -2.32 0.36 -14.62
C GLN A 15 -3.40 1.21 -13.95
N LYS A 16 -3.24 2.54 -13.88
CA LYS A 16 -4.25 3.42 -13.26
C LYS A 16 -5.62 3.34 -13.95
N ILE A 17 -5.63 3.14 -15.26
CA ILE A 17 -6.87 3.01 -16.04
C ILE A 17 -7.50 1.63 -15.78
N LEU A 18 -6.71 0.57 -15.83
CA LEU A 18 -7.19 -0.83 -15.74
C LEU A 18 -7.55 -1.27 -14.32
N GLN A 19 -6.80 -0.82 -13.30
CA GLN A 19 -7.01 -1.22 -11.90
C GLN A 19 -8.30 -0.63 -11.29
N SER A 20 -8.90 0.39 -11.92
CA SER A 20 -10.16 0.98 -11.46
C SER A 20 -11.36 0.01 -11.47
N GLN A 21 -11.21 -1.19 -12.05
CA GLN A 21 -12.35 -2.04 -12.37
C GLN A 21 -12.54 -3.31 -11.52
N ASN A 22 -11.60 -3.77 -10.69
CA ASN A 22 -11.70 -5.14 -10.15
C ASN A 22 -11.07 -5.41 -8.77
N ILE A 23 -11.43 -4.65 -7.72
CA ILE A 23 -11.10 -5.09 -6.36
C ILE A 23 -12.37 -5.12 -5.52
N LYS A 24 -12.92 -6.33 -5.43
CA LYS A 24 -13.91 -6.75 -4.43
C LYS A 24 -13.28 -7.87 -3.61
N GLU A 25 -12.34 -7.51 -2.76
CA GLU A 25 -11.99 -8.38 -1.64
C GLU A 25 -12.32 -7.58 -0.39
N ASP A 26 -13.29 -8.06 0.38
CA ASP A 26 -13.73 -7.48 1.65
C ASP A 26 -12.68 -7.66 2.77
N LYS A 27 -11.57 -8.36 2.49
CA LYS A 27 -10.51 -8.69 3.45
C LYS A 27 -9.12 -8.61 2.83
N ILE A 28 -8.15 -8.14 3.63
CA ILE A 28 -6.72 -8.12 3.30
C ILE A 28 -6.01 -9.07 4.24
N GLU A 29 -5.14 -9.92 3.70
CA GLU A 29 -4.27 -10.79 4.47
C GLU A 29 -2.84 -10.25 4.55
N TYR A 30 -2.25 -10.26 5.74
CA TYR A 30 -0.89 -9.76 5.98
C TYR A 30 -0.16 -10.58 7.04
N TYR A 31 1.16 -10.44 7.07
CA TYR A 31 2.02 -11.04 8.08
C TYR A 31 2.43 -9.95 9.07
N ALA A 32 2.21 -10.19 10.37
CA ALA A 32 2.66 -9.27 11.42
C ALA A 32 4.18 -9.40 11.62
N HIS A 33 4.71 -8.74 12.66
CA HIS A 33 6.12 -8.80 13.03
C HIS A 33 6.65 -10.25 13.16
N ASN A 34 5.77 -11.20 13.49
CA ASN A 34 6.06 -12.63 13.43
C ASN A 34 5.56 -13.24 12.10
N PRO A 35 6.46 -13.65 11.18
CA PRO A 35 6.09 -14.05 9.83
C PRO A 35 5.32 -15.38 9.75
N ASP A 36 5.24 -16.14 10.84
CA ASP A 36 4.54 -17.43 10.88
C ASP A 36 3.03 -17.30 11.13
N THR A 37 2.56 -16.10 11.51
CA THR A 37 1.14 -15.85 11.77
C THR A 37 0.56 -14.97 10.66
N LYS A 38 -0.37 -15.54 9.90
CA LYS A 38 -1.15 -14.81 8.89
C LYS A 38 -2.34 -14.15 9.58
N HIS A 39 -2.46 -12.84 9.43
CA HIS A 39 -3.57 -12.04 9.95
C HIS A 39 -4.47 -11.62 8.79
N SER A 40 -5.77 -11.48 9.05
CA SER A 40 -6.74 -10.94 8.09
C SER A 40 -7.45 -9.74 8.70
N THR A 41 -7.61 -8.67 7.94
CA THR A 41 -8.39 -7.49 8.33
C THR A 41 -9.47 -7.21 7.30
N GLU A 42 -10.59 -6.62 7.71
CA GLU A 42 -11.70 -6.26 6.83
C GLU A 42 -11.45 -4.91 6.15
N ILE A 43 -11.88 -4.79 4.89
CA ILE A 43 -11.91 -3.52 4.18
C ILE A 43 -13.19 -2.81 4.58
N VAL A 44 -13.05 -1.75 5.37
CA VAL A 44 -14.15 -0.88 5.79
C VAL A 44 -14.20 0.37 4.93
N ASP A 45 -15.39 0.69 4.41
CA ASP A 45 -15.59 1.85 3.52
C ASP A 45 -15.65 3.19 4.29
N SER A 46 -15.84 3.15 5.61
CA SER A 46 -15.94 4.34 6.45
C SER A 46 -15.22 4.17 7.78
N CYS A 47 -14.65 5.27 8.27
CA CYS A 47 -14.05 5.29 9.60
C CYS A 47 -15.14 5.32 10.68
N ASP A 48 -15.26 4.24 11.45
CA ASP A 48 -16.09 4.16 12.66
C ASP A 48 -15.18 4.34 13.88
N ARG A 49 -15.58 5.18 14.84
CA ARG A 49 -14.85 5.42 16.10
C ARG A 49 -14.70 4.18 16.98
N LYS A 50 -15.42 3.10 16.69
CA LYS A 50 -15.22 1.79 17.32
C LYS A 50 -13.98 1.04 16.80
N LEU A 51 -13.40 1.48 15.69
CA LEU A 51 -12.21 0.91 15.11
C LEU A 51 -10.99 1.66 15.64
N ASP A 52 -10.07 0.95 16.30
CA ASP A 52 -8.84 1.56 16.85
C ASP A 52 -7.96 2.17 15.74
N PHE A 53 -7.81 1.45 14.63
CA PHE A 53 -6.99 1.86 13.48
C PHE A 53 -7.72 1.58 12.17
N VAL A 54 -7.72 2.56 11.27
CA VAL A 54 -8.24 2.43 9.91
C VAL A 54 -7.14 2.71 8.91
N TYR A 55 -6.86 1.74 8.04
CA TYR A 55 -5.86 1.89 6.99
C TYR A 55 -6.51 2.20 5.64
N LYS A 56 -6.05 3.26 5.00
CA LYS A 56 -6.32 3.56 3.59
C LYS A 56 -5.08 3.24 2.78
N ILE A 57 -5.13 2.14 2.04
CA ILE A 57 -4.01 1.62 1.25
C ILE A 57 -4.35 1.82 -0.23
N SER A 58 -3.46 2.47 -0.98
CA SER A 58 -3.63 2.59 -2.42
C SER A 58 -3.31 1.29 -3.13
N LEU A 59 -3.83 1.13 -4.35
CA LEU A 59 -3.37 0.07 -5.21
C LEU A 59 -1.89 0.22 -5.51
N PRO A 60 -1.14 -0.91 -5.58
CA PRO A 60 0.28 -0.86 -5.85
C PRO A 60 0.50 -0.41 -7.30
N ILE A 61 1.40 0.55 -7.45
CA ILE A 61 1.95 0.93 -8.74
C ILE A 61 3.23 0.11 -8.94
N VAL A 62 3.21 -0.83 -9.88
CA VAL A 62 4.33 -1.76 -10.11
C VAL A 62 5.14 -1.33 -11.33
N SER A 63 6.46 -1.44 -11.26
CA SER A 63 7.35 -1.25 -12.41
C SER A 63 7.12 -2.32 -13.47
N SER A 64 7.47 -2.03 -14.71
CA SER A 64 7.27 -2.95 -15.85
C SER A 64 8.01 -4.28 -15.71
N ASP A 65 9.12 -4.28 -14.97
CA ASP A 65 9.91 -5.48 -14.66
C ASP A 65 9.39 -6.27 -13.45
N ASN A 66 8.31 -5.81 -12.81
CA ASN A 66 7.73 -6.39 -11.59
C ASN A 66 8.69 -6.49 -10.40
N LYS A 67 9.75 -5.66 -10.36
CA LYS A 67 10.73 -5.65 -9.27
C LYS A 67 10.56 -4.49 -8.29
N THR A 68 9.85 -3.44 -8.65
CA THR A 68 9.63 -2.28 -7.79
C THR A 68 8.13 -2.01 -7.67
N ALA A 69 7.66 -1.72 -6.46
CA ALA A 69 6.26 -1.35 -6.21
C ALA A 69 6.21 -0.09 -5.34
N ILE A 70 5.27 0.81 -5.65
CA ILE A 70 4.97 1.98 -4.83
C ILE A 70 3.57 1.82 -4.27
N ILE A 71 3.42 2.03 -2.96
CA ILE A 71 2.15 1.96 -2.25
C ILE A 71 2.03 3.19 -1.37
N ASN A 72 0.89 3.87 -1.40
CA ASN A 72 0.55 4.88 -0.40
C ASN A 72 -0.22 4.22 0.72
N ILE A 73 0.22 4.43 1.95
CA ILE A 73 -0.46 3.93 3.15
C ILE A 73 -0.75 5.15 4.03
N ASN A 74 -2.00 5.25 4.46
CA ASN A 74 -2.44 6.20 5.47
C ASN A 74 -3.14 5.39 6.56
N GLU A 75 -2.58 5.43 7.76
CA GLU A 75 -3.18 4.97 9.00
C GLU A 75 -3.86 6.14 9.69
N ASP A 76 -5.11 5.95 10.05
CA ASP A 76 -5.92 6.88 10.82
C ASP A 76 -6.31 6.19 12.14
N CYS A 77 -5.83 6.74 13.25
CA CYS A 77 -6.15 6.27 14.59
C CYS A 77 -7.44 6.92 15.08
N ASN A 78 -8.46 6.11 15.39
CA ASN A 78 -9.74 6.58 15.94
C ASN A 78 -10.40 7.73 15.14
N CYS A 79 -10.25 7.75 13.81
CA CYS A 79 -10.87 8.74 12.92
C CYS A 79 -10.46 10.20 13.20
N GLY A 80 -9.16 10.44 13.33
CA GLY A 80 -8.57 11.77 13.42
C GLY A 80 -7.89 12.09 14.74
N LEU A 81 -7.64 11.08 15.60
CA LEU A 81 -6.87 11.26 16.84
C LEU A 81 -5.37 11.01 16.67
N GLY A 82 -4.91 10.84 15.43
CA GLY A 82 -3.51 10.68 15.07
C GLY A 82 -3.36 9.64 13.97
N GLY A 83 -2.12 9.23 13.74
CA GLY A 83 -1.78 8.20 12.77
C GLY A 83 -0.61 8.62 11.89
N TYR A 84 -0.38 7.89 10.81
CA TYR A 84 0.70 8.20 9.90
C TYR A 84 0.28 8.06 8.45
N TRP A 85 0.94 8.80 7.58
CA TRP A 85 0.80 8.62 6.15
C TRP A 85 2.14 8.70 5.47
N GLY A 86 2.27 7.98 4.36
CA GLY A 86 3.50 7.99 3.58
C GLY A 86 3.36 7.25 2.26
N THR A 87 4.36 7.47 1.42
CA THR A 87 4.57 6.71 0.19
C THR A 87 5.73 5.75 0.42
N PHE A 88 5.46 4.47 0.24
CA PHE A 88 6.39 3.38 0.53
C PHE A 88 6.83 2.73 -0.78
N VAL A 89 8.14 2.55 -0.93
CA VAL A 89 8.75 1.91 -2.10
C VAL A 89 9.30 0.56 -1.69
N PHE A 90 8.83 -0.47 -2.36
CA PHE A 90 9.25 -1.85 -2.16
C PHE A 90 10.06 -2.34 -3.34
N ARG A 91 11.10 -3.13 -3.07
CA ARG A 91 11.85 -3.88 -4.08
C ARG A 91 11.72 -5.37 -3.84
N LYS A 92 11.53 -6.14 -4.91
CA LYS A 92 11.46 -7.59 -4.86
C LYS A 92 12.86 -8.18 -4.89
N GLU A 93 13.26 -8.80 -3.80
CA GLU A 93 14.55 -9.46 -3.62
C GLU A 93 14.32 -10.92 -3.23
N ASN A 94 14.89 -11.86 -3.99
CA ASN A 94 14.71 -13.31 -3.76
C ASN A 94 13.23 -13.71 -3.62
N GLY A 95 12.37 -13.14 -4.46
CA GLY A 95 10.92 -13.41 -4.46
C GLY A 95 10.12 -12.67 -3.38
N LYS A 96 10.76 -11.97 -2.44
CA LYS A 96 10.12 -11.27 -1.32
C LYS A 96 10.15 -9.75 -1.52
N TRP A 97 9.06 -9.07 -1.22
CA TRP A 97 9.02 -7.60 -1.22
C TRP A 97 9.68 -7.06 0.04
N LYS A 98 10.62 -6.14 -0.11
CA LYS A 98 11.29 -5.44 0.99
C LYS A 98 11.10 -3.95 0.85
N LEU A 99 10.79 -3.26 1.95
CA LEU A 99 10.75 -1.81 1.99
C LEU A 99 12.18 -1.28 1.79
N VAL A 100 12.37 -0.42 0.79
CA VAL A 100 13.69 0.17 0.48
C VAL A 100 13.70 1.67 0.66
N GLN A 101 12.53 2.34 0.56
CA GLN A 101 12.46 3.78 0.75
C GLN A 101 11.07 4.22 1.19
N THR A 102 11.03 5.30 1.97
CA THR A 102 9.80 5.98 2.38
C THR A 102 9.90 7.46 2.02
N TYR A 103 8.82 8.02 1.48
CA TYR A 103 8.69 9.42 1.11
C TYR A 103 7.47 10.04 1.79
N ASN A 104 7.53 11.34 2.07
CA ASN A 104 6.43 12.12 2.66
C ASN A 104 5.83 11.45 3.90
N TYR A 105 6.68 10.80 4.70
CA TYR A 105 6.26 10.16 5.92
C TYR A 105 6.00 11.21 6.99
N ILE A 106 4.79 11.23 7.50
CA ILE A 106 4.38 12.16 8.55
C ILE A 106 3.55 11.37 9.57
N ILE A 107 3.75 11.71 10.84
CA ILE A 107 2.99 11.23 11.98
C ILE A 107 2.25 12.43 12.58
N SER A 108 0.99 12.25 12.93
CA SER A 108 0.18 13.22 13.69
C SER A 108 -0.16 12.69 15.07
#